data_AF-A0A9X6ABD5-F1
#
_entry.id   AF-A0A9X6ABD5-F1
#
_cell.length_a   1.000
_cell.length_b   1.000
_cell.length_c   1.000
_cell.angle_alpha   90.00
_cell.angle_beta   90.00
_cell.angle_gamma   90.00
#
_symmetry.space_group_name_H-M   'P 1'
#
loop_
_entity.id
_entity.type
_entity.pdbx_description
1 polymer ?
#
loop_
_entity_poly.entity_id
_entity_poly.type
_entity_poly.pdbx_seq_one_letter_code
_entity_poly.pdbx_strand_id
1 'polypeptide(L)'
;MATLLHIDSSVFPGAASASRTVTDAFRKAWEEQHPQGTVIYRDLAANPVPHITADAHTAGFAPADAHTPEQAAAFAERLTFIE
;
A
#
# COMPACT_ATOMS: atom_id res chain seq x y z
N MET A 1 0.45 -4.08 -20.94
CA MET A 1 1.14 -4.91 -19.94
C MET A 1 0.22 -5.05 -18.73
N ALA A 2 0.12 -6.24 -18.15
CA ALA A 2 -0.67 -6.43 -16.94
C ALA A 2 0.14 -5.99 -15.70
N THR A 3 -0.52 -5.45 -14.68
CA THR A 3 0.11 -5.08 -13.41
C THR A 3 -0.54 -5.86 -12.29
N LEU A 4 0.26 -6.59 -11.50
CA LEU A 4 -0.16 -7.27 -10.29
C LEU A 4 0.24 -6.44 -9.08
N LEU A 5 -0.74 -6.03 -8.26
CA LEU A 5 -0.50 -5.47 -6.93
C LEU A 5 -0.57 -6.62 -5.91
N HIS A 6 0.59 -7.02 -5.38
CA HIS A 6 0.71 -8.02 -4.33
C HIS A 6 0.82 -7.30 -2.98
N ILE A 7 -0.22 -7.45 -2.14
CA ILE A 7 -0.24 -6.93 -0.76
C ILE A 7 -0.16 -8.09 0.23
N ASP A 8 0.84 -8.04 1.10
CA ASP A 8 0.91 -8.91 2.29
C ASP A 8 0.58 -8.11 3.56
N SER A 9 -0.21 -8.71 4.47
CA SER A 9 -0.62 -8.10 5.74
C SER A 9 -0.44 -9.00 6.96
N SER A 10 0.07 -10.22 6.78
CA SER A 10 0.33 -11.15 7.88
C SER A 10 1.41 -10.59 8.81
N VAL A 11 1.12 -10.59 10.12
CA VAL A 11 2.06 -10.25 11.19
C VAL A 11 3.23 -11.23 11.29
N PHE A 12 3.03 -12.49 10.88
CA PHE A 12 4.12 -13.46 10.80
C PHE A 12 4.93 -13.27 9.51
N PRO A 13 6.28 -13.27 9.58
CA PRO A 13 7.14 -13.06 8.43
C PRO A 13 7.39 -14.35 7.64
N GLY A 14 7.66 -14.21 6.34
CA GLY A 14 8.12 -15.30 5.47
C GLY A 14 7.28 -16.57 5.58
N ALA A 15 7.95 -17.71 5.65
CA ALA A 15 7.31 -19.04 5.73
C ALA A 15 6.58 -19.32 7.05
N ALA A 16 6.72 -18.48 8.08
CA ALA A 16 5.90 -18.60 9.29
C ALA A 16 4.44 -18.17 9.03
N SER A 17 4.16 -17.51 7.90
CA SER A 17 2.82 -17.17 7.46
C SER A 17 2.36 -18.05 6.31
N ALA A 18 1.30 -18.83 6.56
CA ALA A 18 0.66 -19.63 5.52
C ALA A 18 0.13 -18.75 4.37
N SER A 19 -0.41 -17.56 4.66
CA SER A 19 -0.95 -16.68 3.62
C SER A 19 0.16 -16.12 2.73
N ARG A 20 1.33 -15.78 3.29
CA ARG A 20 2.50 -15.30 2.51
C ARG A 20 3.04 -16.39 1.58
N THR A 21 3.05 -17.64 2.03
CA THR A 21 3.43 -18.78 1.17
C THR A 21 2.49 -18.92 -0.03
N VAL A 22 1.18 -18.74 0.17
CA VAL A 22 0.19 -18.81 -0.92
C VAL A 22 0.35 -17.64 -1.89
N THR A 23 0.52 -16.41 -1.39
CA THR A 23 0.67 -15.23 -2.26
C THR A 23 1.99 -15.25 -3.04
N ASP A 24 3.07 -15.77 -2.46
CA ASP A 24 4.35 -16.01 -3.15
C ASP A 24 4.21 -17.04 -4.29
N ALA A 25 3.51 -18.14 -4.05
CA ALA A 25 3.25 -19.14 -5.08
C ALA A 25 2.40 -18.57 -6.23
N PHE A 26 1.37 -17.78 -5.90
CA PHE A 26 0.54 -17.10 -6.90
C PHE A 26 1.36 -16.10 -7.73
N ARG A 27 2.19 -15.25 -7.08
CA ARG A 27 3.02 -14.26 -7.77
C ARG A 27 3.92 -14.94 -8.81
N LYS A 28 4.63 -16.01 -8.43
CA LYS A 28 5.51 -16.77 -9.33
C LYS A 28 4.77 -17.31 -10.55
N ALA A 29 3.64 -17.99 -10.34
CA ALA A 29 2.84 -18.52 -11.43
C ALA A 29 2.27 -17.40 -12.34
N TRP A 30 1.96 -16.23 -11.77
CA TRP A 30 1.50 -15.07 -12.52
C TRP A 30 2.61 -14.47 -13.38
N GLU A 31 3.83 -14.31 -12.84
CA GLU A 31 5.00 -13.79 -13.57
C GLU A 31 5.39 -14.70 -14.76
N GLU A 32 5.29 -16.02 -14.59
CA GLU A 32 5.49 -17.00 -15.68
C GLU A 32 4.48 -16.83 -16.83
N GLN A 33 3.22 -16.53 -16.50
CA GLN A 33 2.15 -16.32 -17.47
C GLN A 33 2.13 -14.91 -18.07
N HIS A 34 2.79 -13.96 -17.40
CA HIS A 34 2.89 -12.56 -17.82
C HIS A 34 4.36 -12.13 -17.87
N PRO A 35 5.16 -12.57 -18.86
CA PRO A 35 6.58 -12.23 -18.95
C PRO A 35 6.86 -10.73 -19.13
N GLN A 36 5.85 -9.99 -19.57
CA GLN A 36 5.84 -8.53 -19.72
C GLN A 36 4.99 -7.86 -18.62
N GLY A 37 4.62 -8.60 -17.58
CA GLY A 37 3.88 -8.08 -16.45
C GLY A 37 4.78 -7.26 -15.53
N THR A 38 4.18 -6.37 -14.75
CA THR A 38 4.86 -5.67 -13.66
C THR A 38 4.24 -6.09 -12.34
N VAL A 39 5.06 -6.43 -11.35
CA VAL A 39 4.60 -6.69 -9.99
C VAL A 39 4.96 -5.51 -9.09
N ILE A 40 3.95 -4.96 -8.43
CA ILE A 40 4.11 -3.98 -7.35
C ILE A 40 3.86 -4.73 -6.04
N TYR A 41 4.87 -4.81 -5.19
CA TYR A 41 4.78 -5.49 -3.89
C TYR A 41 4.68 -4.48 -2.76
N ARG A 42 3.72 -4.65 -1.84
CA ARG A 42 3.56 -3.85 -0.62
C ARG A 42 3.36 -4.77 0.58
N ASP A 43 4.20 -4.60 1.59
CA ASP A 43 4.10 -5.34 2.86
C ASP A 43 3.62 -4.41 3.97
N LEU A 44 2.35 -4.54 4.36
CA LEU A 44 1.71 -3.68 5.35
C LEU A 44 2.07 -4.06 6.80
N ALA A 45 2.60 -5.26 7.02
CA ALA A 45 3.10 -5.64 8.34
C ALA A 45 4.54 -5.15 8.57
N ALA A 46 5.37 -5.19 7.52
CA ALA A 46 6.74 -4.67 7.57
C ALA A 46 6.80 -3.13 7.45
N ASN A 47 5.92 -2.53 6.63
CA ASN A 47 5.82 -1.09 6.42
C ASN A 47 4.38 -0.64 6.72
N PRO A 48 4.02 -0.45 8.00
CA PRO A 48 2.66 -0.09 8.38
C PRO A 48 2.28 1.30 7.86
N VAL A 49 1.03 1.43 7.45
CA VAL A 49 0.43 2.73 7.11
C VAL A 49 -0.02 3.42 8.42
N PRO A 50 0.22 4.72 8.60
CA PRO A 50 -0.26 5.46 9.76
C PRO A 50 -1.78 5.40 9.93
N HIS A 51 -2.24 5.54 11.16
CA HIS A 51 -3.68 5.67 11.43
C HIS A 51 -4.22 7.00 10.90
N ILE A 52 -5.49 6.98 10.47
CA ILE A 52 -6.19 8.19 10.03
C ILE A 52 -6.44 9.10 11.24
N THR A 53 -5.94 10.34 11.15
CA THR A 53 -6.18 11.40 12.13
C THR A 53 -7.36 12.30 11.72
N ALA A 54 -7.82 13.16 12.63
CA ALA A 54 -8.85 14.15 12.31
C ALA A 54 -8.40 15.12 11.20
N ASP A 55 -7.13 15.55 11.23
CA ASP A 55 -6.55 16.41 10.20
C ASP A 55 -6.51 15.70 8.85
N ALA A 56 -6.05 14.43 8.80
CA ALA A 56 -6.01 13.64 7.57
C ALA A 56 -7.42 13.42 6.98
N HIS A 57 -8.41 13.18 7.84
CA HIS A 57 -9.81 13.02 7.44
C HIS A 57 -10.38 14.32 6.88
N THR A 58 -10.26 15.43 7.62
CA THR A 58 -10.87 16.72 7.27
C THR A 58 -10.19 17.39 6.07
N ALA A 59 -8.88 17.20 5.89
CA ALA A 59 -8.15 17.69 4.71
C ALA A 59 -8.73 17.15 3.38
N GLY A 60 -9.31 15.94 3.39
CA GLY A 60 -9.95 15.35 2.21
C GLY A 60 -11.24 16.04 1.75
N PHE A 61 -11.78 16.97 2.53
CA PHE A 61 -13.02 17.71 2.24
C PHE A 61 -12.80 19.21 2.02
N ALA A 62 -11.57 19.70 2.14
CA ALA A 62 -11.20 21.10 1.95
C ALA A 62 -10.29 21.26 0.72
N PRO A 63 -10.40 22.36 -0.04
CA PRO A 63 -9.43 22.67 -1.09
C PRO A 63 -8.06 22.92 -0.46
N ALA A 64 -6.99 22.64 -1.21
CA ALA A 64 -5.61 22.65 -0.68
C ALA A 64 -5.16 24.02 -0.13
N ASP A 65 -5.70 25.11 -0.67
CA ASP A 65 -5.44 26.48 -0.21
C ASP A 65 -6.15 26.84 1.10
N ALA A 66 -7.13 26.03 1.52
CA ALA A 66 -7.83 26.17 2.80
C ALA A 66 -7.32 25.22 3.90
N HIS A 67 -6.28 24.42 3.62
CA HIS A 67 -5.70 23.52 4.62
C HIS A 67 -4.96 24.30 5.71
N THR A 68 -5.16 23.91 6.97
CA THR A 68 -4.19 24.27 8.02
C THR A 68 -2.83 23.61 7.73
N PRO A 69 -1.73 24.08 8.34
CA PRO A 69 -0.42 23.43 8.18
C PRO A 69 -0.43 21.92 8.48
N GLU A 70 -1.19 21.50 9.50
CA GLU A 70 -1.32 20.10 9.91
C GLU A 70 -2.12 19.28 8.90
N GLN A 71 -3.22 19.85 8.37
CA GLN A 71 -3.99 19.24 7.29
C GLN A 71 -3.16 19.08 6.02
N ALA A 72 -2.38 20.09 5.65
CA ALA A 72 -1.51 20.05 4.48
C ALA A 72 -0.43 18.96 4.64
N ALA A 73 0.18 18.85 5.82
CA ALA A 73 1.16 17.80 6.11
C ALA A 73 0.53 16.40 6.07
N ALA A 74 -0.63 16.20 6.71
CA ALA A 74 -1.34 14.94 6.72
C ALA A 74 -1.83 14.54 5.31
N PHE A 75 -2.24 15.50 4.50
CA PHE A 75 -2.65 15.26 3.12
C PHE A 75 -1.45 14.94 2.23
N ALA A 76 -0.32 15.62 2.40
CA ALA A 76 0.92 15.29 1.70
C ALA A 76 1.39 13.86 2.03
N GLU A 77 1.34 13.45 3.30
CA GLU A 77 1.65 12.08 3.71
C GLU A 77 0.71 11.07 3.05
N ARG A 78 -0.59 11.35 2.99
CA ARG A 78 -1.55 10.51 2.26
C ARG A 78 -1.19 10.34 0.78
N LEU A 79 -0.74 11.39 0.10
CA LEU A 79 -0.38 11.33 -1.31
C LEU A 79 0.81 10.39 -1.56
N THR A 80 1.75 10.27 -0.61
CA THR A 80 2.87 9.33 -0.72
C THR A 80 2.45 7.85 -0.81
N PHE A 81 1.23 7.51 -0.38
CA PHE A 81 0.68 6.15 -0.50
C PHE A 81 -0.09 5.91 -1.79
N ILE A 82 -0.48 6.97 -2.50
CA ILE A 82 -1.27 6.92 -3.74
C ILE A 82 -0.38 6.93 -4.98
N GLU A 83 0.74 7.67 -4.90
CA GLU A 83 1.80 7.73 -5.94
C GLU A 83 2.71 6.50 -5.92
#